data_AF-W1Y313-F1
#
_entry.id   AF-W1Y313-F1
#
_cell.length_a   1.000
_cell.length_b   1.000
_cell.length_c   1.000
_cell.angle_alpha   90.00
_cell.angle_beta   90.00
_cell.angle_gamma   90.00
#
_symmetry.space_group_name_H-M   'P 1'
#
loop_
_entity.id
_entity.type
_entity.pdbx_description
1 polymer ?
#
loop_
_entity_poly.entity_id
_entity_poly.type
_entity_poly.pdbx_seq_one_letter_code
_entity_poly.pdbx_strand_id
1 'polypeptide(L)' 'HVTVDRLVEWSKRSDFDTKYLEQDFGRQGGWDPIRVPLGEERYLRLIGQIDRIDEYTRDGQTYGMV' A
#
# COMPACT_ATOMS: atom_id res chain seq x y z
N HIS A 1 2.82 -13.86 -17.49
CA HIS A 1 3.89 -12.90 -17.12
C HIS A 1 3.59 -11.58 -17.81
N VAL A 2 2.72 -10.74 -17.23
CA VAL A 2 2.24 -9.48 -17.85
C VAL A 2 2.05 -8.35 -16.81
N THR A 3 1.84 -8.71 -15.54
CA THR A 3 1.61 -7.76 -14.45
C THR A 3 2.87 -7.05 -13.97
N VAL A 4 4.02 -7.72 -13.97
CA VAL A 4 5.28 -7.15 -13.44
C VAL A 4 5.88 -6.12 -14.39
N ASP A 5 5.85 -6.37 -15.71
CA ASP A 5 6.42 -5.45 -16.70
C ASP A 5 5.66 -4.11 -16.77
N ARG A 6 4.35 -4.13 -16.55
CA ARG A 6 3.52 -2.90 -16.44
C ARG A 6 3.89 -2.05 -15.23
N LEU A 7 4.20 -2.67 -14.09
CA LEU A 7 4.56 -1.95 -12.86
C LEU A 7 5.90 -1.22 -13.01
N VAL A 8 6.86 -1.82 -13.72
CA VAL A 8 8.17 -1.21 -13.98
C VAL A 8 8.08 -0.03 -14.96
N GLU A 9 7.20 -0.10 -15.95
CA GLU A 9 6.92 1.05 -16.83
C GLU A 9 6.29 2.23 -16.07
N TRP A 10 5.47 1.97 -15.05
CA TRP A 10 4.77 2.98 -14.26
C TRP A 10 5.68 3.72 -13.28
N SER A 11 6.62 3.01 -12.64
CA SER A 11 7.65 3.65 -11.78
C SER A 11 8.54 4.65 -12.53
N LYS A 12 8.74 4.47 -13.85
CA LYS A 12 9.55 5.37 -14.68
C LYS A 12 8.81 6.64 -15.13
N ARG A 13 7.48 6.64 -15.13
CA ARG A 13 6.70 7.84 -15.38
C ARG A 13 6.44 8.52 -14.04
N SER A 14 6.97 9.72 -13.89
CA SER A 14 6.87 10.66 -12.76
C SER A 14 5.44 11.04 -12.34
N ASP A 15 4.42 10.25 -12.69
CA ASP A 15 3.01 10.54 -12.48
C ASP A 15 2.51 10.07 -11.10
N PHE A 16 3.35 9.38 -10.33
CA PHE A 16 3.05 8.96 -8.96
C PHE A 16 3.45 10.08 -8.00
N ASP A 17 2.46 10.68 -7.34
CA ASP A 17 2.68 11.70 -6.34
C ASP A 17 2.81 11.06 -4.96
N THR A 18 3.86 11.41 -4.23
CA THR A 18 4.03 10.95 -2.85
C THR A 18 2.89 11.45 -1.98
N LYS A 19 2.13 10.50 -1.45
CA LYS A 19 0.95 10.79 -0.64
C LYS A 19 1.22 10.60 0.84
N TYR A 20 1.94 9.55 1.21
CA TYR A 20 2.26 9.21 2.59
C TYR A 20 3.74 8.89 2.73
N LEU A 21 4.33 9.32 3.84
CA LEU A 21 5.70 9.03 4.25
C LEU A 21 5.68 8.46 5.65
N GLU A 22 6.51 7.45 5.91
CA GLU A 22 6.70 6.83 7.22
C GLU A 22 5.37 6.43 7.90
N GLN A 23 4.42 5.94 7.11
CA GLN A 23 3.06 5.68 7.55
C GLN A 23 3.00 4.39 8.38
N ASP A 24 2.83 4.54 9.68
CA ASP A 24 2.59 3.41 10.59
C ASP A 24 1.24 2.74 10.32
N PHE A 25 1.17 1.42 10.55
CA PHE A 25 -0.05 0.64 10.64
C PHE A 25 0.01 -0.32 11.83
N GLY A 26 -1.11 -0.43 12.56
CA GLY A 26 -1.20 -1.24 13.78
C GLY A 26 -0.55 -0.61 15.02
N ARG A 27 -0.05 0.62 14.94
CA ARG A 27 0.49 1.41 16.05
C ARG A 27 -0.41 2.62 16.34
N GLN A 28 -0.28 3.20 17.53
CA GLN A 28 -1.08 4.35 17.93
C GLN A 28 -0.84 5.54 16.99
N GLY A 29 -1.92 6.12 16.46
CA GLY A 29 -1.86 7.25 15.53
C GLY A 29 -1.60 6.86 14.06
N GLY A 30 -1.34 5.58 13.77
CA GLY A 30 -1.24 5.05 12.42
C GLY A 30 -2.55 4.43 11.91
N TRP A 31 -2.48 3.78 10.76
CA TRP A 31 -3.60 3.02 10.20
C TRP A 31 -3.93 1.77 11.02
N ASP A 32 -5.09 1.20 10.74
CA ASP A 32 -5.46 -0.07 11.32
C ASP A 32 -4.46 -1.19 10.96
N PRO A 33 -4.26 -2.15 11.86
CA PRO A 33 -3.42 -3.32 11.57
C PRO A 33 -4.05 -4.16 10.45
N ILE A 34 -3.21 -4.77 9.62
CA ILE A 34 -3.69 -5.77 8.66
C ILE A 34 -4.01 -7.05 9.42
N ARG A 35 -5.24 -7.54 9.29
CA ARG A 35 -5.71 -8.78 9.93
C ARG A 35 -5.79 -9.88 8.89
N VAL A 36 -4.99 -10.94 9.07
CA VAL A 36 -5.07 -12.13 8.24
C VAL A 36 -5.87 -13.18 9.01
N PRO A 37 -7.10 -13.53 8.57
CA PRO A 37 -7.92 -14.51 9.28
C PRO A 37 -7.26 -15.89 9.25
N LEU A 38 -7.26 -16.58 10.38
CA LEU A 38 -6.81 -17.98 10.49
C LEU A 38 -7.97 -18.98 10.63
N GLY A 39 -9.20 -18.47 10.55
CA GLY A 39 -10.44 -19.21 10.84
C GLY A 39 -11.02 -18.82 12.20
N GLU A 40 -12.35 -18.91 12.30
CA GLU A 40 -13.12 -18.49 13.50
C GLU A 40 -12.83 -17.03 13.89
N GLU A 41 -12.73 -16.72 15.19
CA GLU A 41 -12.41 -15.39 15.74
C GLU A 41 -10.90 -15.13 15.86
N ARG A 42 -10.05 -15.98 15.26
CA ARG A 42 -8.59 -15.87 15.34
C ARG A 42 -8.02 -15.22 14.09
N TYR A 43 -7.06 -14.34 14.28
CA TYR A 43 -6.37 -13.66 13.20
C TYR A 43 -4.92 -13.36 13.56
N LEU A 44 -4.04 -13.33 12.55
CA LEU A 44 -2.73 -12.71 12.66
C LEU A 44 -2.90 -11.20 12.52
N ARG A 45 -2.22 -10.46 13.38
CA ARG A 45 -2.15 -9.01 13.33
C ARG A 45 -0.79 -8.58 12.80
N LEU A 46 -0.74 -8.03 11.61
CA LEU A 46 0.47 -7.43 11.06
C LEU A 46 0.53 -5.96 11.47
N ILE A 47 1.69 -5.56 11.98
CA ILE A 47 1.99 -4.22 12.48
C ILE A 47 3.32 -3.83 11.87
N GLY A 48 3.42 -2.59 11.40
CA GLY A 48 4.64 -2.12 10.77
C GLY A 48 4.54 -0.64 10.41
N GLN A 49 5.47 -0.23 9.57
CA GLN A 49 5.53 1.10 8.99
C GLN A 49 5.82 0.95 7.50
N ILE A 50 5.17 1.78 6.70
CA ILE A 50 5.41 1.89 5.28
C ILE A 50 6.30 3.12 5.06
N ASP A 51 7.44 2.93 4.42
CA ASP A 51 8.41 4.00 4.18
C ASP A 51 7.83 5.12 3.30
N ARG A 52 7.19 4.75 2.18
CA ARG A 52 6.52 5.69 1.28
C ARG A 52 5.34 5.04 0.57
N ILE A 53 4.30 5.82 0.34
CA ILE A 53 3.18 5.45 -0.53
C ILE A 53 3.00 6.56 -1.55
N ASP A 54 3.13 6.20 -2.81
CA ASP A 54 2.87 7.09 -3.93
C ASP A 54 1.52 6.71 -4.58
N GLU A 55 0.67 7.70 -4.86
CA GLU A 55 -0.64 7.49 -5.47
C GLU A 55 -0.65 7.99 -6.93
N TYR A 56 -1.34 7.27 -7.78
CA TYR A 56 -1.66 7.69 -9.14
C TYR A 56 -3.15 7.49 -9.41
N THR A 57 -3.83 8.53 -9.86
CA THR A 57 -5.25 8.45 -10.22
C THR A 57 -5.42 8.58 -11.73
N ARG A 58 -6.07 7.60 -12.35
CA ARG A 58 -6.39 7.60 -13.78
C ARG A 58 -7.77 7.03 -14.02
N ASP A 59 -8.55 7.72 -14.86
CA ASP A 59 -9.90 7.31 -15.25
C ASP A 59 -10.83 7.03 -14.04
N GLY A 60 -10.65 7.78 -12.95
CA GLY A 60 -11.40 7.64 -11.69
C GLY A 60 -10.94 6.51 -10.77
N GLN A 61 -9.92 5.74 -11.17
CA GLN A 61 -9.30 4.70 -10.35
C GLN A 61 -7.99 5.20 -9.74
N THR A 62 -7.84 5.01 -8.42
CA THR A 62 -6.59 5.29 -7.70
C THR A 62 -5.80 4.00 -7.52
N TYR A 63 -4.49 4.09 -7.78
CA TYR A 63 -3.51 3.05 -7.61
C TYR A 63 -2.45 3.53 -6.62
N GLY A 64 -2.11 2.70 -5.63
CA GLY A 64 -1.03 2.97 -4.68
C GLY A 64 0.19 2.11 -5.01
N MET A 65 1.36 2.73 -5.01
CA MET A 65 2.67 2.05 -5.02
C MET A 65 3.26 2.18 -3.61
N VAL A 66 3.71 1.05 -3.07
CA VAL A 66 4.25 0.90 -1.71
C VAL A 66 5.62 0.25 -1.79
#